data_AF-A0A645B9Y0-F1
#
_entry.id   AF-A0A645B9Y0-F1
#
_cell.length_a   1.000
_cell.length_b   1.000
_cell.length_c   1.000
_cell.angle_alpha   90.00
_cell.angle_beta   90.00
_cell.angle_gamma   90.00
#
_symmetry.space_group_name_H-M   'P 1'
#
loop_
_entity.id
_entity.type
_entity.pdbx_description
1 polymer ?
#
loop_
_entity_poly.entity_id
_entity_poly.type
_entity_poly.pdbx_seq_one_letter_code
_entity_poly.pdbx_strand_id
1 'polypeptide(L)'
;MAMMLTPILKGFGYEFNAVSIWATKYNRLLSSALIMVGVVTIVCGYSHDEYAFGNYKNLLRRPGNPADDFLLLDGAGAVLINMGVNIIVATAVILAIGGDINGPTIGGILTIAGFSVKGKHVRNMIPVMLGIIISGVLRGDGAVVTPAAQLALLFGTTLAPVSGTYGFFAGVVAGFIHSCVVLYAGAGYSGVNLYNNGFAGGLVAIVMYSVLSEFFKPREYSEPSESMKPKPMAKPDLDLNDLYFHE
;
A
#
# COMPACT_ATOMS: atom_id res chain seq x y z
N MET A 1 9.48 19.95 -7.97
CA MET A 1 10.10 21.21 -7.49
C MET A 1 11.48 20.97 -6.89
N ALA A 2 11.64 20.13 -5.85
CA ALA A 2 12.96 19.83 -5.27
C ALA A 2 14.01 19.37 -6.30
N MET A 3 13.66 18.42 -7.19
CA MET A 3 14.54 17.97 -8.27
C MET A 3 14.97 19.06 -9.26
N MET A 4 14.24 20.18 -9.35
CA MET A 4 14.58 21.29 -10.25
C MET A 4 15.32 22.39 -9.49
N LEU A 5 14.84 22.78 -8.31
CA LEU A 5 15.42 23.87 -7.53
C LEU A 5 16.72 23.48 -6.85
N THR A 6 16.88 22.24 -6.37
CA THR A 6 18.09 21.83 -5.65
C THR A 6 19.34 21.87 -6.55
N PRO A 7 19.33 21.35 -7.79
CA PRO A 7 20.46 21.51 -8.69
C PRO A 7 20.75 22.97 -9.06
N ILE A 8 19.72 23.80 -9.25
CA ILE A 8 19.87 25.24 -9.53
C ILE A 8 20.60 25.91 -8.36
N LEU A 9 20.09 25.76 -7.13
CA LEU A 9 20.66 26.37 -5.93
C LEU A 9 22.08 25.86 -5.64
N LYS A 10 22.34 24.56 -5.83
CA LYS A 10 23.70 24.01 -5.77
C LYS A 10 24.62 24.60 -6.83
N GLY A 11 24.12 24.82 -8.05
CA GLY A 11 24.85 25.49 -9.12
C GLY A 11 25.27 26.92 -8.76
N PHE A 12 24.52 27.59 -7.88
CA PHE A 12 24.86 28.89 -7.30
C PHE A 12 25.64 28.80 -5.97
N GLY A 13 26.17 27.63 -5.62
CA GLY A 13 27.02 27.44 -4.44
C GLY A 13 26.28 27.24 -3.12
N TYR A 14 24.95 27.01 -3.15
CA TYR A 14 24.19 26.75 -1.93
C TYR A 14 24.37 25.30 -1.45
N GLU A 15 24.81 25.12 -0.21
CA GLU A 15 24.94 23.81 0.44
C GLU A 15 23.70 23.48 1.28
N PHE A 16 23.19 22.25 1.11
CA PHE A 16 22.04 21.76 1.87
C PHE A 16 22.52 20.88 3.01
N ASN A 17 22.19 21.26 4.25
CA ASN A 17 22.41 20.45 5.43
C ASN A 17 21.13 19.67 5.75
N ALA A 18 21.15 18.35 5.56
CA ALA A 18 20.02 17.50 5.91
C ALA A 18 19.97 17.31 7.44
N VAL A 19 18.89 17.76 8.07
CA VAL A 19 18.62 17.49 9.49
C VAL A 19 17.75 16.24 9.61
N SER A 20 18.23 15.23 10.32
CA SER A 20 17.47 14.02 10.62
C SER A 20 17.25 13.92 12.12
N ILE A 21 16.00 14.11 12.55
CA ILE A 21 15.58 13.92 13.95
C ILE A 21 14.78 12.62 14.02
N TRP A 22 15.32 11.63 14.73
CA TRP A 22 14.73 10.30 14.83
C TRP A 22 14.55 9.90 16.30
N ALA A 23 13.30 9.72 16.72
CA ALA A 23 12.98 9.34 18.10
C ALA A 23 12.92 7.80 18.23
N THR A 24 13.53 7.27 19.31
CA THR A 24 13.69 5.83 19.55
C THR A 24 13.04 5.34 20.87
N LYS A 25 12.68 6.25 21.78
CA LYS A 25 12.26 5.90 23.15
C LYS A 25 10.78 5.54 23.30
N TYR A 26 9.95 5.80 22.30
CA TYR A 26 8.49 5.75 22.43
C TYR A 26 7.84 4.49 21.83
N ASN A 27 8.66 3.51 21.41
CA ASN A 27 8.20 2.36 20.63
C ASN A 27 7.05 1.60 21.28
N ARG A 28 7.12 1.31 22.59
CA ARG A 28 6.08 0.56 23.31
C ARG A 28 4.74 1.29 23.36
N LEU A 29 4.76 2.58 23.71
CA LEU A 29 3.55 3.40 23.82
C LEU A 29 2.89 3.53 22.45
N LEU A 30 3.66 3.94 21.44
CA LEU A 30 3.14 4.21 20.10
C LEU A 30 2.70 2.94 19.37
N SER A 31 3.42 1.82 19.52
CA SER A 31 2.99 0.56 18.93
C SER A 31 1.71 0.03 19.56
N SER A 32 1.56 0.13 20.89
CA SER A 32 0.34 -0.28 21.58
C SER A 32 -0.87 0.55 21.12
N ALA A 33 -0.69 1.86 20.91
CA ALA A 33 -1.73 2.72 20.37
C ALA A 33 -2.11 2.34 18.93
N LEU A 34 -1.13 2.09 18.05
CA LEU A 34 -1.40 1.65 16.67
C LEU A 34 -2.10 0.30 16.60
N ILE A 35 -1.68 -0.67 17.44
CA ILE A 35 -2.34 -1.97 17.53
C ILE A 35 -3.78 -1.79 18.03
N MET A 36 -4.01 -0.96 19.04
CA MET A 36 -5.36 -0.64 19.51
C MET A 36 -6.22 -0.04 18.40
N VAL A 37 -5.70 0.95 17.66
CA VAL A 37 -6.41 1.52 16.50
C VAL A 37 -6.75 0.43 15.50
N GLY A 38 -5.79 -0.43 15.12
CA GLY A 38 -6.03 -1.51 14.18
C GLY A 38 -7.10 -2.51 14.65
N VAL A 39 -7.07 -2.90 15.93
CA VAL A 39 -8.09 -3.78 16.54
C VAL A 39 -9.46 -3.13 16.52
N VAL A 40 -9.56 -1.85 16.92
CA VAL A 40 -10.82 -1.11 16.89
C VAL A 40 -11.37 -1.04 15.47
N THR A 41 -10.53 -0.74 14.47
CA THR A 41 -10.96 -0.70 13.06
C THR A 41 -11.46 -2.06 12.57
N ILE A 42 -10.80 -3.16 12.94
CA ILE A 42 -11.26 -4.52 12.61
C ILE A 42 -12.62 -4.83 13.24
N VAL A 43 -12.79 -4.51 14.54
CA VAL A 43 -14.05 -4.73 15.25
C VAL A 43 -15.17 -3.91 14.63
N CYS A 44 -14.95 -2.62 14.34
CA CYS A 44 -15.92 -1.78 13.65
C CYS A 44 -16.29 -2.34 12.27
N GLY A 45 -15.31 -2.83 11.51
CA GLY A 45 -15.55 -3.44 10.20
C GLY A 45 -16.40 -4.71 10.28
N TYR A 46 -16.09 -5.58 11.23
CA TYR A 46 -16.84 -6.81 11.48
C TYR A 46 -18.28 -6.53 11.96
N SER A 47 -18.47 -5.52 12.81
CA SER A 47 -19.80 -5.15 13.31
C SER A 47 -20.67 -4.40 12.29
N HIS A 48 -20.09 -3.89 11.20
CA HIS A 48 -20.81 -3.07 10.22
C HIS A 48 -21.55 -3.90 9.16
N ASP A 49 -21.03 -5.06 8.77
CA ASP A 49 -21.58 -5.88 7.69
C ASP A 49 -21.48 -7.37 8.04
N GLU A 50 -22.59 -8.10 7.89
CA GLU A 50 -22.66 -9.55 8.11
C GLU A 50 -21.69 -10.31 7.19
N TYR A 51 -21.48 -9.81 5.96
CA TYR A 51 -20.59 -10.42 4.97
C TYR A 51 -19.15 -9.91 5.06
N ALA A 52 -18.81 -9.04 6.01
CA ALA A 52 -17.51 -8.36 6.10
C ALA A 52 -16.32 -9.31 6.00
N PHE A 53 -16.36 -10.44 6.72
CA PHE A 53 -15.27 -11.41 6.73
C PHE A 53 -15.17 -12.21 5.41
N GLY A 54 -16.31 -12.53 4.80
CA GLY A 54 -16.36 -13.19 3.48
C GLY A 54 -15.79 -12.29 2.40
N ASN A 55 -16.24 -11.03 2.38
CA ASN A 55 -15.78 -10.03 1.43
C ASN A 55 -14.31 -9.67 1.65
N TYR A 56 -13.82 -9.64 2.90
CA TYR A 56 -12.39 -9.47 3.18
C TYR A 56 -11.54 -10.60 2.55
N LYS A 57 -12.01 -11.85 2.57
CA LYS A 57 -11.30 -12.95 1.89
C LYS A 57 -11.24 -12.77 0.37
N ASN A 58 -12.27 -12.18 -0.24
CA ASN A 58 -12.28 -11.86 -1.67
C ASN A 58 -11.35 -10.68 -1.97
N LEU A 59 -11.38 -9.64 -1.13
CA LEU A 59 -10.48 -8.49 -1.18
C LEU A 59 -9.01 -8.93 -1.21
N LEU A 60 -8.62 -9.90 -0.37
CA LEU A 60 -7.26 -10.47 -0.33
C LEU A 60 -6.82 -11.20 -1.61
N ARG A 61 -7.74 -11.49 -2.53
CA ARG A 61 -7.43 -12.15 -3.82
C ARG A 61 -7.30 -11.16 -4.95
N ARG A 62 -7.64 -9.88 -4.74
CA ARG A 62 -7.56 -8.84 -5.76
C ARG A 62 -6.10 -8.55 -6.11
N PRO A 63 -5.76 -8.29 -7.38
CA PRO A 63 -4.43 -7.83 -7.76
C PRO A 63 -4.13 -6.44 -7.19
N GLY A 64 -5.17 -5.66 -6.91
CA GLY A 64 -5.08 -4.30 -6.41
C GLY A 64 -4.86 -3.29 -7.53
N ASN A 65 -5.64 -3.43 -8.61
CA ASN A 65 -5.58 -2.51 -9.74
C ASN A 65 -5.92 -1.08 -9.25
N PRO A 66 -5.18 -0.02 -9.66
CA PRO A 66 -5.52 1.36 -9.29
C PRO A 66 -6.95 1.79 -9.62
N ALA A 67 -7.59 1.15 -10.60
CA ALA A 67 -8.99 1.38 -10.94
C ALA A 67 -9.99 0.74 -9.96
N ASP A 68 -9.57 -0.26 -9.18
CA ASP A 68 -10.43 -0.97 -8.23
C ASP A 68 -10.73 -0.07 -7.01
N ASP A 69 -12.01 0.01 -6.66
CA ASP A 69 -12.46 0.65 -5.43
C ASP A 69 -13.02 -0.43 -4.49
N PHE A 70 -12.27 -0.78 -3.44
CA PHE A 70 -12.67 -1.88 -2.56
C PHE A 70 -13.94 -1.56 -1.77
N LEU A 71 -14.31 -0.29 -1.59
CA LEU A 71 -15.60 0.06 -0.99
C LEU A 71 -16.76 -0.38 -1.87
N LEU A 72 -16.65 -0.18 -3.19
CA LEU A 72 -17.66 -0.58 -4.15
C LEU A 72 -17.66 -2.10 -4.37
N LEU A 73 -16.47 -2.71 -4.38
CA LEU A 73 -16.31 -4.11 -4.72
C LEU A 73 -16.53 -5.08 -3.55
N ASP A 74 -16.17 -4.69 -2.32
CA ASP A 74 -16.19 -5.58 -1.14
C ASP A 74 -16.93 -4.99 0.07
N GLY A 75 -17.34 -3.73 0.00
CA GLY A 75 -18.10 -3.07 1.07
C GLY A 75 -17.24 -2.48 2.19
N ALA A 76 -17.85 -1.60 2.98
CA ALA A 76 -17.16 -0.85 4.03
C ALA A 76 -16.61 -1.75 5.15
N GLY A 77 -17.34 -2.81 5.52
CA GLY A 77 -16.90 -3.74 6.57
C GLY A 77 -15.58 -4.45 6.24
N ALA A 78 -15.46 -4.97 5.02
CA ALA A 78 -14.23 -5.62 4.54
C ALA A 78 -13.05 -4.64 4.44
N VAL A 79 -13.29 -3.41 4.00
CA VAL A 79 -12.27 -2.37 3.89
C VAL A 79 -11.74 -1.97 5.26
N LEU A 80 -12.61 -1.78 6.26
CA LEU A 80 -12.21 -1.48 7.64
C LEU A 80 -11.37 -2.62 8.25
N ILE A 81 -11.76 -3.88 8.02
CA ILE A 81 -10.95 -5.04 8.43
C ILE A 81 -9.57 -4.98 7.75
N ASN A 82 -9.52 -4.74 6.43
CA ASN A 82 -8.26 -4.65 5.70
C ASN A 82 -7.35 -3.53 6.22
N MET A 83 -7.90 -2.34 6.50
CA MET A 83 -7.17 -1.24 7.12
C MET A 83 -6.54 -1.64 8.45
N GLY A 84 -7.34 -2.18 9.37
CA GLY A 84 -6.84 -2.52 10.70
C GLY A 84 -5.80 -3.65 10.67
N VAL A 85 -5.99 -4.65 9.80
CA VAL A 85 -4.98 -5.70 9.57
C VAL A 85 -3.69 -5.10 9.03
N ASN A 86 -3.75 -4.21 8.04
CA ASN A 86 -2.54 -3.61 7.46
C ASN A 86 -1.82 -2.70 8.46
N ILE A 87 -2.53 -1.98 9.33
CA ILE A 87 -1.93 -1.22 10.44
C ILE A 87 -1.14 -2.15 11.36
N ILE A 88 -1.78 -3.24 11.83
CA ILE A 88 -1.16 -4.20 12.76
C ILE A 88 0.06 -4.85 12.10
N VAL A 89 -0.07 -5.32 10.86
CA VAL A 89 1.03 -5.99 10.16
C VAL A 89 2.18 -5.03 9.88
N ALA A 90 1.92 -3.82 9.39
CA ALA A 90 2.99 -2.84 9.16
C ALA A 90 3.72 -2.47 10.45
N THR A 91 2.99 -2.30 11.55
CA THR A 91 3.58 -2.06 12.89
C THR A 91 4.43 -3.25 13.33
N ALA A 92 3.91 -4.47 13.21
CA ALA A 92 4.61 -5.69 13.58
C ALA A 92 5.89 -5.90 12.76
N VAL A 93 5.86 -5.64 11.46
CA VAL A 93 7.02 -5.75 10.58
C VAL A 93 8.11 -4.76 10.98
N ILE A 94 7.77 -3.49 11.29
CA ILE A 94 8.75 -2.50 11.76
C ILE A 94 9.40 -2.95 13.07
N LEU A 95 8.62 -3.46 14.03
CA LEU A 95 9.17 -3.96 15.28
C LEU A 95 10.03 -5.21 15.08
N ALA A 96 9.64 -6.11 14.18
CA ALA A 96 10.35 -7.36 13.90
C ALA A 96 11.73 -7.11 13.28
N ILE A 97 11.89 -6.06 12.47
CA ILE A 97 13.20 -5.69 11.92
C ILE A 97 14.06 -4.90 12.92
N GLY A 98 13.57 -4.61 14.13
CA GLY A 98 14.25 -3.79 15.12
C GLY A 98 14.15 -2.27 14.86
N GLY A 99 13.13 -1.85 14.12
CA GLY A 99 12.87 -0.44 13.81
C GLY A 99 12.16 0.33 14.93
N ASP A 100 11.99 1.64 14.71
CA ASP A 100 11.41 2.56 15.69
C ASP A 100 10.03 3.06 15.27
N ILE A 101 9.13 3.17 16.25
CA ILE A 101 7.83 3.79 16.05
C ILE A 101 7.91 5.24 16.52
N ASN A 102 7.73 6.16 15.58
CA ASN A 102 7.79 7.61 15.78
C ASN A 102 6.93 8.32 14.72
N GLY A 103 6.94 9.66 14.70
CA GLY A 103 6.11 10.45 13.77
C GLY A 103 6.20 10.00 12.31
N PRO A 104 7.41 9.94 11.71
CA PRO A 104 7.58 9.44 10.34
C PRO A 104 7.04 8.03 10.10
N THR A 105 7.32 7.06 10.98
CA THR A 105 6.86 5.67 10.79
C THR A 105 5.36 5.51 11.03
N ILE A 106 4.78 6.24 11.98
CA ILE A 106 3.31 6.37 12.13
C ILE A 106 2.69 6.93 10.86
N GLY A 107 3.25 8.00 10.29
CA GLY A 107 2.79 8.57 9.02
C GLY A 107 2.81 7.53 7.88
N GLY A 108 3.87 6.71 7.80
CA GLY A 108 3.95 5.61 6.84
C GLY A 108 2.89 4.52 7.07
N ILE A 109 2.67 4.12 8.31
CA ILE A 109 1.66 3.10 8.68
C ILE A 109 0.23 3.61 8.39
N LEU A 110 -0.08 4.86 8.73
CA LEU A 110 -1.39 5.45 8.42
C LEU A 110 -1.57 5.68 6.91
N THR A 111 -0.49 5.94 6.17
CA THR A 111 -0.52 5.96 4.71
C THR A 111 -0.87 4.59 4.14
N ILE A 112 -0.29 3.52 4.68
CA ILE A 112 -0.69 2.15 4.32
C ILE A 112 -2.18 1.93 4.59
N ALA A 113 -2.69 2.36 5.74
CA ALA A 113 -4.11 2.29 6.07
C ALA A 113 -4.98 3.05 5.06
N GLY A 114 -4.64 4.29 4.71
CA GLY A 114 -5.39 5.08 3.73
C GLY A 114 -5.45 4.41 2.35
N PHE A 115 -4.32 3.89 1.86
CA PHE A 115 -4.28 3.13 0.60
C PHE A 115 -4.86 1.72 0.70
N SER A 116 -5.26 1.25 1.89
CA SER A 116 -5.96 -0.04 2.03
C SER A 116 -7.40 0.00 1.49
N VAL A 117 -7.93 1.19 1.21
CA VAL A 117 -9.20 1.37 0.46
C VAL A 117 -9.03 1.03 -1.02
N LYS A 118 -7.82 1.26 -1.56
CA LYS A 118 -7.56 1.17 -3.00
C LYS A 118 -6.28 0.40 -3.27
N GLY A 119 -6.46 -0.87 -3.62
CA GLY A 119 -5.41 -1.67 -4.25
C GLY A 119 -4.33 -2.23 -3.31
N LYS A 120 -4.45 -2.07 -1.99
CA LYS A 120 -3.47 -2.60 -1.03
C LYS A 120 -4.10 -3.51 0.02
N HIS A 121 -3.48 -4.65 0.24
CA HIS A 121 -3.81 -5.57 1.32
C HIS A 121 -2.59 -6.38 1.74
N VAL A 122 -2.67 -7.08 2.87
CA VAL A 122 -1.53 -7.81 3.44
C VAL A 122 -0.82 -8.73 2.42
N ARG A 123 -1.57 -9.47 1.60
CA ARG A 123 -0.97 -10.41 0.63
C ARG A 123 -0.16 -9.79 -0.49
N ASN A 124 -0.42 -8.53 -0.88
CA ASN A 124 0.31 -7.86 -1.97
C ASN A 124 1.38 -6.87 -1.43
N MET A 125 1.24 -6.39 -0.19
CA MET A 125 2.27 -5.54 0.43
C MET A 125 3.46 -6.32 1.02
N ILE A 126 3.21 -7.51 1.59
CA ILE A 126 4.27 -8.31 2.24
C ILE A 126 5.41 -8.70 1.30
N PRO A 127 5.17 -9.13 0.04
CA PRO A 127 6.27 -9.47 -0.87
C PRO A 127 7.17 -8.27 -1.16
N VAL A 128 6.58 -7.08 -1.29
CA VAL A 128 7.33 -5.82 -1.48
C VAL A 128 8.17 -5.49 -0.24
N MET A 129 7.58 -5.58 0.95
CA MET A 129 8.31 -5.39 2.20
C MET A 129 9.48 -6.38 2.33
N LEU A 130 9.25 -7.64 1.98
CA LEU A 130 10.28 -8.68 1.99
C LEU A 130 11.44 -8.34 1.06
N GLY A 131 11.17 -7.86 -0.16
CA GLY A 131 12.19 -7.40 -1.10
C GLY A 131 13.09 -6.30 -0.53
N ILE A 132 12.48 -5.34 0.18
CA ILE A 132 13.20 -4.24 0.84
C ILE A 132 14.06 -4.76 1.99
N ILE A 133 13.52 -5.68 2.80
CA ILE A 133 14.26 -6.31 3.90
C ILE A 133 15.46 -7.09 3.36
N ILE A 134 15.27 -7.92 2.33
CA ILE A 134 16.35 -8.68 1.68
C ILE A 134 17.44 -7.72 1.19
N SER A 135 17.05 -6.63 0.53
CA SER A 135 17.99 -5.61 0.05
C SER A 135 18.79 -4.99 1.20
N GLY A 136 18.15 -4.69 2.33
CA GLY A 136 18.84 -4.17 3.51
C GLY A 136 19.76 -5.19 4.18
N VAL A 137 19.34 -6.46 4.31
CA VAL A 137 20.17 -7.52 4.91
C VAL A 137 21.42 -7.77 4.06
N LEU A 138 21.27 -7.83 2.73
CA LEU A 138 22.40 -8.05 1.82
C LEU A 138 23.41 -6.89 1.81
N ARG A 139 22.98 -5.67 2.13
CA ARG A 139 23.90 -4.52 2.29
C ARG A 139 24.72 -4.58 3.58
N GLY A 140 24.30 -5.36 4.58
CA GLY A 140 25.01 -5.49 5.86
C GLY A 140 24.82 -4.29 6.81
N ASP A 141 25.62 -4.27 7.88
CA ASP A 141 25.80 -3.16 8.82
C ASP A 141 24.52 -2.56 9.42
N GLY A 142 23.48 -3.37 9.60
CA GLY A 142 22.20 -2.89 10.13
C GLY A 142 21.47 -1.94 9.18
N ALA A 143 21.72 -1.99 7.87
CA ALA A 143 21.08 -1.10 6.90
C ALA A 143 19.55 -1.14 6.96
N VAL A 144 18.96 -2.27 7.36
CA VAL A 144 17.50 -2.47 7.52
C VAL A 144 16.89 -1.55 8.58
N VAL A 145 17.63 -1.24 9.66
CA VAL A 145 17.13 -0.40 10.77
C VAL A 145 17.34 1.09 10.57
N THR A 146 18.01 1.51 9.49
CA THR A 146 18.22 2.94 9.23
C THR A 146 16.89 3.67 8.98
N PRO A 147 16.76 4.96 9.36
CA PRO A 147 15.55 5.74 9.09
C PRO A 147 15.11 5.70 7.63
N ALA A 148 16.06 5.78 6.70
CA ALA A 148 15.78 5.73 5.27
C ALA A 148 15.21 4.35 4.85
N ALA A 149 15.75 3.25 5.37
CA ALA A 149 15.26 1.91 5.07
C ALA A 149 13.89 1.64 5.69
N GLN A 150 13.63 2.10 6.92
CA GLN A 150 12.31 1.97 7.55
C GLN A 150 11.23 2.73 6.78
N LEU A 151 11.53 3.95 6.31
CA LEU A 151 10.61 4.71 5.45
C LEU A 151 10.47 4.06 4.07
N ALA A 152 11.55 3.51 3.51
CA ALA A 152 11.50 2.70 2.29
C ALA A 152 10.55 1.51 2.44
N LEU A 153 10.64 0.79 3.56
CA LEU A 153 9.81 -0.37 3.87
C LEU A 153 8.32 -0.03 3.87
N LEU A 154 7.95 1.07 4.53
CA LEU A 154 6.56 1.47 4.67
C LEU A 154 6.00 2.05 3.36
N PHE A 155 6.68 3.04 2.78
CA PHE A 155 6.19 3.73 1.59
C PHE A 155 6.41 2.95 0.30
N GLY A 156 7.40 2.06 0.26
CA GLY A 156 7.65 1.16 -0.87
C GLY A 156 6.49 0.23 -1.17
N THR A 157 5.61 -0.02 -0.20
CA THR A 157 4.32 -0.73 -0.41
C THR A 157 3.41 -0.07 -1.44
N THR A 158 3.71 1.14 -1.92
CA THR A 158 3.09 1.69 -3.14
C THR A 158 3.21 0.74 -4.34
N LEU A 159 4.23 -0.13 -4.37
CA LEU A 159 4.43 -1.15 -5.40
C LEU A 159 3.62 -2.44 -5.16
N ALA A 160 2.76 -2.48 -4.15
CA ALA A 160 1.93 -3.65 -3.86
C ALA A 160 1.09 -4.14 -5.06
N PRO A 161 0.53 -3.27 -5.94
CA PRO A 161 -0.13 -3.72 -7.16
C PRO A 161 0.76 -4.54 -8.09
N VAL A 162 2.07 -4.26 -8.18
CA VAL A 162 3.01 -5.09 -8.97
C VAL A 162 3.03 -6.52 -8.44
N SER A 163 3.05 -6.68 -7.11
CA SER A 163 2.97 -7.99 -6.48
C SER A 163 1.63 -8.69 -6.67
N GLY A 164 0.52 -7.95 -6.67
CA GLY A 164 -0.80 -8.55 -6.84
C GLY A 164 -1.05 -8.97 -8.29
N THR A 165 -0.67 -8.12 -9.25
CA THR A 165 -0.85 -8.35 -10.70
C THR A 165 0.10 -9.42 -11.23
N TYR A 166 1.39 -9.37 -10.88
CA TYR A 166 2.42 -10.26 -11.45
C TYR A 166 2.92 -11.33 -10.46
N GLY A 167 2.37 -11.34 -9.24
CA GLY A 167 2.63 -12.37 -8.23
C GLY A 167 3.76 -12.04 -7.26
N PHE A 168 3.96 -12.96 -6.31
CA PHE A 168 4.84 -12.79 -5.17
C PHE A 168 6.27 -12.40 -5.54
N PHE A 169 6.88 -13.12 -6.50
CA PHE A 169 8.27 -12.89 -6.90
C PHE A 169 8.47 -11.49 -7.51
N ALA A 170 7.54 -11.03 -8.34
CA ALA A 170 7.57 -9.69 -8.90
C ALA A 170 7.50 -8.62 -7.80
N GLY A 171 6.71 -8.86 -6.74
CA GLY A 171 6.66 -8.00 -5.56
C GLY A 171 8.01 -7.91 -4.83
N VAL A 172 8.67 -9.04 -4.60
CA VAL A 172 10.00 -9.09 -3.97
C VAL A 172 11.03 -8.33 -4.80
N VAL A 173 11.06 -8.55 -6.12
CA VAL A 173 11.96 -7.82 -7.03
C VAL A 173 11.67 -6.32 -7.02
N ALA A 174 10.40 -5.93 -7.08
CA ALA A 174 9.99 -4.53 -7.04
C ALA A 174 10.44 -3.85 -5.73
N GLY A 175 10.24 -4.50 -4.59
CA GLY A 175 10.70 -4.00 -3.30
C GLY A 175 12.23 -3.88 -3.22
N PHE A 176 12.95 -4.87 -3.73
CA PHE A 176 14.41 -4.84 -3.78
C PHE A 176 14.92 -3.65 -4.60
N ILE A 177 14.39 -3.47 -5.81
CA ILE A 177 14.76 -2.36 -6.69
C ILE A 177 14.39 -1.01 -6.04
N HIS A 178 13.19 -0.89 -5.46
CA HIS A 178 12.78 0.33 -4.75
C HIS A 178 13.75 0.72 -3.64
N SER A 179 14.18 -0.26 -2.84
CA SER A 179 15.16 -0.04 -1.78
C SER A 179 16.48 0.51 -2.31
N CYS A 180 16.96 0.02 -3.46
CA CYS A 180 18.15 0.56 -4.10
C CYS A 180 17.90 1.97 -4.67
N VAL A 181 16.81 2.16 -5.40
CA VAL A 181 16.50 3.44 -6.07
C VAL A 181 16.31 4.56 -5.05
N VAL A 182 15.56 4.35 -3.97
CA VAL A 182 15.25 5.40 -3.00
C VAL A 182 16.50 5.91 -2.28
N LEU A 183 17.47 5.04 -2.02
CA LEU A 183 18.72 5.40 -1.34
C LEU A 183 19.62 6.28 -2.22
N TYR A 184 19.64 6.03 -3.54
CA TYR A 184 20.46 6.81 -4.48
C TYR A 184 19.75 8.02 -5.08
N ALA A 185 18.42 7.94 -5.29
CA ALA A 185 17.64 9.07 -5.80
C ALA A 185 17.76 10.29 -4.86
N GLY A 186 17.85 10.05 -3.55
CA GLY A 186 18.04 11.07 -2.51
C GLY A 186 19.24 12.01 -2.73
N ALA A 187 20.30 11.49 -3.36
CA ALA A 187 21.53 12.25 -3.61
C ALA A 187 21.33 13.40 -4.61
N GLY A 188 20.47 13.21 -5.63
CA GLY A 188 20.24 14.20 -6.68
C GLY A 188 19.57 15.49 -6.21
N TYR A 189 18.93 15.46 -5.03
CA TYR A 189 18.26 16.60 -4.42
C TYR A 189 18.59 16.73 -2.93
N SER A 190 19.76 16.25 -2.49
CA SER A 190 20.35 16.55 -1.17
C SER A 190 19.41 16.32 0.03
N GLY A 191 18.50 15.36 -0.07
CA GLY A 191 17.53 15.07 1.00
C GLY A 191 16.41 16.10 1.20
N VAL A 192 16.28 17.16 0.39
CA VAL A 192 15.16 18.13 0.53
C VAL A 192 13.83 17.63 -0.06
N ASN A 193 13.81 16.50 -0.76
CA ASN A 193 12.57 15.90 -1.21
C ASN A 193 11.96 14.99 -0.12
N LEU A 194 11.01 15.54 0.64
CA LEU A 194 10.21 14.77 1.59
C LEU A 194 9.37 13.67 0.91
N TYR A 195 9.14 13.77 -0.40
CA TYR A 195 8.42 12.78 -1.22
C TYR A 195 9.36 11.86 -2.03
N ASN A 196 10.58 11.59 -1.53
CA ASN A 196 11.52 10.68 -2.21
C ASN A 196 10.90 9.30 -2.46
N ASN A 197 10.32 8.69 -1.43
CA ASN A 197 9.76 7.35 -1.53
C ASN A 197 8.65 7.21 -2.58
N GLY A 198 7.71 8.17 -2.62
CA GLY A 198 6.65 8.15 -3.63
C GLY A 198 7.19 8.33 -5.05
N PHE A 199 8.19 9.21 -5.23
CA PHE A 199 8.85 9.40 -6.51
C PHE A 199 9.62 8.15 -6.98
N ALA A 200 10.46 7.57 -6.12
CA ALA A 200 11.18 6.34 -6.40
C ALA A 200 10.21 5.19 -6.73
N GLY A 201 9.13 5.06 -5.96
CA GLY A 201 8.09 4.06 -6.21
C GLY A 201 7.42 4.25 -7.57
N GLY A 202 7.13 5.48 -7.98
CA GLY A 202 6.61 5.79 -9.31
C GLY A 202 7.56 5.39 -10.45
N LEU A 203 8.85 5.71 -10.32
CA LEU A 203 9.86 5.29 -11.30
C LEU A 203 9.96 3.77 -11.42
N VAL A 204 10.03 3.07 -10.27
CA VAL A 204 10.08 1.61 -10.26
C VAL A 204 8.80 1.02 -10.84
N ALA A 205 7.64 1.58 -10.53
CA ALA A 205 6.36 1.11 -11.09
C ALA A 205 6.33 1.22 -12.61
N ILE A 206 6.76 2.34 -13.19
CA ILE A 206 6.81 2.54 -14.65
C ILE A 206 7.67 1.45 -15.31
N VAL A 207 8.90 1.27 -14.83
CA VAL A 207 9.82 0.29 -15.41
C VAL A 207 9.32 -1.13 -15.22
N MET A 208 8.93 -1.49 -14.00
CA MET A 208 8.48 -2.84 -13.67
C MET A 208 7.21 -3.20 -14.44
N TYR A 209 6.24 -2.29 -14.53
CA TYR A 209 4.99 -2.58 -15.22
C TYR A 209 5.22 -2.75 -16.72
N SER A 210 6.02 -1.88 -17.36
CA SER A 210 6.35 -1.99 -18.79
C SER A 210 7.10 -3.28 -19.13
N VAL A 211 8.07 -3.69 -18.30
CA VAL A 211 8.81 -4.93 -18.53
C VAL A 211 7.93 -6.15 -18.27
N LEU A 212 7.22 -6.18 -17.15
CA LEU A 212 6.44 -7.36 -16.78
C LEU A 212 5.23 -7.57 -17.70
N SER A 213 4.59 -6.52 -18.20
CA SER A 213 3.46 -6.64 -19.13
C SER A 213 3.83 -7.29 -20.46
N GLU A 214 5.09 -7.15 -20.88
CA GLU A 214 5.57 -7.74 -22.14
C GLU A 214 5.77 -9.26 -22.01
N PHE A 215 6.25 -9.73 -20.86
CA PHE A 215 6.64 -11.13 -20.66
C PHE A 215 5.63 -11.97 -19.87
N PHE A 216 4.72 -11.34 -19.12
CA PHE A 216 3.81 -12.03 -18.21
C PHE A 216 2.38 -11.54 -18.37
N LYS A 217 1.43 -12.48 -18.34
CA LYS A 217 0.01 -12.16 -18.34
C LYS A 217 -0.40 -11.56 -16.98
N PRO A 218 -0.97 -10.34 -16.95
CA PRO A 218 -1.44 -9.73 -15.71
C PRO A 218 -2.61 -10.54 -15.13
N ARG A 219 -2.63 -10.68 -13.81
CA ARG A 219 -3.81 -11.20 -13.10
C ARG A 219 -4.86 -10.12 -13.00
N GLU A 220 -6.09 -10.49 -13.34
CA GLU A 220 -7.25 -9.61 -13.28
C GLU A 220 -8.30 -10.24 -12.36
N TYR A 221 -8.81 -9.45 -11.42
CA TYR A 221 -9.96 -9.82 -10.60
C TYR A 221 -10.65 -8.56 -10.09
N SER A 222 -11.65 -8.12 -10.85
CA SER A 222 -12.42 -6.88 -10.62
C SER A 222 -13.91 -7.13 -10.38
N GLU A 223 -14.35 -8.40 -10.35
CA GLU A 223 -15.74 -8.71 -10.03
C GLU A 223 -16.07 -8.31 -8.58
N PRO A 224 -17.22 -7.66 -8.32
CA PRO A 224 -17.69 -7.41 -6.96
C PRO A 224 -17.90 -8.71 -6.20
N SER A 225 -17.69 -8.67 -4.88
CA SER A 225 -18.11 -9.75 -3.98
C SER A 225 -19.61 -10.05 -4.17
N GLU A 226 -20.04 -11.30 -3.96
CA GLU A 226 -21.43 -11.72 -4.24
C GLU A 226 -22.48 -10.83 -3.55
N SER A 227 -22.23 -10.42 -2.30
CA SER A 227 -23.13 -9.53 -1.55
C SER A 227 -23.21 -8.11 -2.13
N MET A 228 -22.25 -7.73 -2.97
CA MET A 228 -22.13 -6.41 -3.60
C MET A 228 -22.63 -6.41 -5.04
N LYS A 229 -23.01 -7.56 -5.61
CA LYS A 229 -23.59 -7.62 -6.95
C LYS A 229 -24.97 -6.96 -6.97
N PRO A 230 -25.37 -6.30 -8.08
CA PRO A 230 -26.72 -5.77 -8.22
C PRO A 230 -27.72 -6.91 -8.03
N LYS A 231 -28.76 -6.68 -7.22
CA LYS A 231 -29.88 -7.63 -7.15
C LYS A 231 -30.47 -7.79 -8.55
N PRO A 232 -30.77 -9.01 -9.01
CA PRO A 232 -31.42 -9.20 -10.29
C PRO A 232 -32.70 -8.36 -10.31
N MET A 233 -32.87 -7.52 -11.33
CA MET A 233 -34.14 -6.83 -11.53
C MET A 233 -35.20 -7.92 -11.69
N ALA A 234 -36.21 -7.91 -10.81
CA ALA A 234 -37.42 -8.68 -11.06
C ALA A 234 -37.89 -8.27 -12.46
N LYS A 235 -38.04 -9.24 -13.37
CA LYS A 235 -38.68 -8.96 -14.65
C LYS A 235 -40.04 -8.36 -14.27
N PRO A 236 -40.40 -7.16 -14.76
CA PRO A 236 -41.76 -6.69 -14.56
C PRO A 236 -42.66 -7.80 -15.10
N ASP A 237 -43.64 -8.23 -14.31
CA ASP A 237 -44.74 -9.04 -14.80
C ASP A 237 -45.46 -8.16 -15.83
N LEU A 238 -44.98 -8.22 -17.07
CA LEU A 238 -45.61 -7.60 -18.22
C LEU A 238 -46.91 -8.39 -18.42
N ASP A 239 -47.97 -7.93 -17.77
CA ASP A 239 -49.31 -8.37 -18.09
C ASP A 239 -49.62 -7.86 -19.50
N LEU A 240 -49.47 -8.75 -20.49
CA LEU A 240 -49.72 -8.43 -21.88
C LEU A 240 -51.19 -8.02 -22.11
N ASN A 241 -52.09 -8.26 -21.16
CA ASN A 241 -53.46 -7.76 -21.20
C ASN A 241 -53.55 -6.23 -21.10
N ASP A 242 -52.56 -5.55 -20.49
CA ASP A 242 -52.50 -4.09 -20.42
C ASP A 242 -52.10 -3.45 -21.76
N LEU A 243 -51.60 -4.24 -22.72
CA LEU A 243 -51.24 -3.78 -24.08
C LEU A 243 -52.41 -3.88 -25.07
N TYR A 244 -53.47 -4.62 -24.73
CA TYR A 244 -54.69 -4.68 -25.52
C TYR A 244 -55.68 -3.63 -25.01
N PHE A 245 -55.47 -2.38 -25.42
CA PHE A 245 -56.50 -1.35 -25.29
C PHE A 245 -57.76 -1.84 -26.01
N HIS A 246 -58.87 -1.89 -25.29
CA HIS A 246 -60.20 -2.29 -25.77
C HIS A 246 -60.49 -1.80 -27.19
N GLU A 247 -60.81 -2.76 -28.08
CA GLU A 247 -61.40 -2.54 -29.40
C GLU A 247 -62.74 -1.79 -29.34
#